data_AF-A0A399ZYN9-F1
#
_entry.id   AF-A0A399ZYN9-F1
#
_cell.length_a   1.000
_cell.length_b   1.000
_cell.length_c   1.000
_cell.angle_alpha   90.00
_cell.angle_beta   90.00
_cell.angle_gamma   90.00
#
_symmetry.space_group_name_H-M   'P 1'
#
loop_
_entity.id
_entity.type
_entity.pdbx_description
1 polymer ?
#
loop_
_entity_poly.entity_id
_entity_poly.type
_entity_poly.pdbx_seq_one_letter_code
_entity_poly.pdbx_strand_id
1 'polypeptide(L)'
;ANLVYNPPNRWGELPFAGRSFDLTWCWAALWYIQDPAGLLAELARTSRKLVFVAMPNNFQVGYWLRKLVIDREFFAHHDESWTDIGRIRRILEANGVQIIDQGVLDVPPWPDTVMPANEVLKRLGIRSKQLEEQFTGDGWRWSTMAYYLGQEPDLYERVMKYAWLDRAPLPWQVKAIWAHHRYLLGRVRE
;
A
#
# COMPACT_ATOMS: atom_id res chain seq x y z
N ALA A 1 -1.92 -16.04 -18.64
CA ALA A 1 -1.05 -14.87 -18.44
C ALA A 1 0.39 -15.33 -18.57
N ASN A 2 1.24 -14.61 -19.30
CA ASN A 2 2.66 -14.93 -19.40
C ASN A 2 3.38 -14.29 -18.20
N LEU A 3 3.61 -15.07 -17.15
CA LEU A 3 4.38 -14.62 -16.00
C LEU A 3 5.87 -14.58 -16.37
N VAL A 4 6.50 -13.43 -16.17
CA VAL A 4 7.93 -13.24 -16.43
C VAL A 4 8.61 -13.01 -15.09
N TYR A 5 9.57 -13.87 -14.76
CA TYR A 5 10.43 -13.67 -13.61
C TYR A 5 11.52 -12.64 -13.94
N ASN A 6 11.67 -11.63 -13.08
CA ASN A 6 12.77 -10.68 -13.14
C ASN A 6 13.62 -10.85 -11.87
N PRO A 7 14.93 -11.12 -11.98
CA PRO A 7 15.76 -11.36 -10.82
C PRO A 7 15.92 -10.08 -9.97
N PRO A 8 16.12 -10.22 -8.64
CA PRO A 8 16.15 -9.07 -7.73
C PRO A 8 17.18 -7.99 -8.03
N ASN A 9 18.24 -8.31 -8.78
CA ASN A 9 19.31 -7.39 -9.15
C ASN A 9 19.11 -6.71 -10.53
N ARG A 10 17.96 -6.93 -11.19
CA ARG A 10 17.67 -6.36 -12.53
C ARG A 10 16.38 -5.55 -12.57
N TRP A 11 15.98 -4.95 -11.45
CA TRP A 11 14.79 -4.10 -11.42
C TRP A 11 14.93 -2.81 -12.25
N GLY A 12 16.15 -2.34 -12.49
CA GLY A 12 16.46 -1.25 -13.43
C GLY A 12 16.54 -1.66 -14.90
N GLU A 13 16.23 -2.91 -15.26
CA GLU A 13 16.30 -3.40 -16.64
C GLU A 13 15.23 -4.48 -16.87
N LEU A 14 13.97 -4.07 -16.92
CA LEU A 14 12.86 -4.97 -17.18
C LEU A 14 12.94 -5.51 -18.63
N PRO A 15 12.65 -6.82 -18.85
CA PRO A 15 12.80 -7.49 -20.14
C PRO A 15 11.63 -7.17 -21.11
N PHE A 16 11.21 -5.90 -21.16
CA PHE A 16 10.13 -5.42 -22.00
C PHE A 16 10.60 -4.24 -22.86
N ALA A 17 10.08 -4.16 -24.08
CA ALA A 17 10.33 -3.00 -24.93
C ALA A 17 9.73 -1.73 -24.31
N GLY A 18 10.24 -0.56 -24.70
CA GLY A 18 9.65 0.71 -24.29
C GLY A 18 8.20 0.81 -24.74
N ARG A 19 7.34 1.49 -23.95
CA ARG A 19 5.93 1.74 -24.29
C ARG A 19 5.10 0.49 -24.63
N SER A 20 5.44 -0.66 -24.02
CA SER A 20 4.76 -1.94 -24.24
C SER A 20 3.42 -2.07 -23.52
N PHE A 21 3.24 -1.34 -22.42
CA PHE A 21 2.04 -1.45 -21.56
C PHE A 21 1.28 -0.13 -21.51
N ASP A 22 -0.05 -0.15 -21.52
CA ASP A 22 -0.83 1.08 -21.31
C ASP A 22 -0.72 1.60 -19.85
N LEU A 23 -0.52 0.70 -18.89
CA LEU A 23 -0.34 1.01 -17.48
C LEU A 23 0.79 0.15 -16.90
N THR A 24 1.68 0.78 -16.17
CA THR A 24 2.65 0.10 -15.29
C THR A 24 2.39 0.53 -13.86
N TRP A 25 2.65 -0.36 -12.89
CA TRP A 25 2.37 -0.05 -11.50
C TRP A 25 3.32 -0.72 -10.53
N CYS A 26 3.44 -0.10 -9.35
CA CYS A 26 4.15 -0.65 -8.19
C CYS A 26 3.32 -0.43 -6.93
N TRP A 27 3.15 -1.48 -6.13
CA TRP A 27 2.42 -1.45 -4.87
C TRP A 27 3.28 -1.97 -3.73
N ALA A 28 3.59 -1.08 -2.79
CA ALA A 28 4.27 -1.38 -1.53
C ALA A 28 5.55 -2.22 -1.64
N ALA A 29 6.25 -2.14 -2.78
CA ALA A 29 7.38 -3.03 -3.09
C ALA A 29 8.75 -2.35 -2.99
N LEU A 30 8.83 -1.01 -3.07
CA LEU A 30 10.10 -0.31 -3.28
C LEU A 30 11.12 -0.51 -2.14
N TRP A 31 10.69 -0.71 -0.90
CA TRP A 31 11.59 -0.99 0.22
C TRP A 31 12.12 -2.44 0.28
N TYR A 32 11.65 -3.34 -0.61
CA TYR A 32 11.98 -4.78 -0.64
C TYR A 32 12.95 -5.17 -1.75
N ILE A 33 13.21 -4.25 -2.67
CA ILE A 33 13.92 -4.56 -3.92
C ILE A 33 15.27 -3.87 -3.97
N GLN A 34 16.18 -4.46 -4.75
CA GLN A 34 17.42 -3.77 -5.10
C GLN A 34 17.11 -2.79 -6.23
N ASP A 35 17.74 -1.61 -6.17
CA ASP A 35 17.54 -0.49 -7.11
C ASP A 35 16.06 -0.05 -7.33
N PRO A 36 15.39 0.51 -6.30
CA PRO A 36 14.02 0.99 -6.46
C PRO A 36 13.90 2.21 -7.38
N ALA A 37 14.98 2.99 -7.53
CA ALA A 37 15.04 4.09 -8.48
C ALA A 37 14.99 3.57 -9.92
N GLY A 38 15.78 2.53 -10.22
CA GLY A 38 15.77 1.85 -11.50
C GLY A 38 14.40 1.27 -11.85
N LEU A 39 13.71 0.65 -10.88
CA LEU A 39 12.33 0.19 -11.12
C LEU A 39 11.42 1.34 -11.54
N LEU A 40 11.45 2.48 -10.84
CA LEU A 40 10.61 3.64 -11.17
C LEU A 40 10.90 4.17 -12.59
N ALA A 41 12.17 4.19 -12.99
CA ALA A 41 12.57 4.55 -14.35
C ALA A 41 12.02 3.54 -15.39
N GLU A 42 12.11 2.25 -15.10
CA GLU A 42 11.61 1.19 -15.97
C GLU A 42 10.09 1.17 -16.09
N LEU A 43 9.36 1.48 -15.02
CA LEU A 43 7.90 1.65 -15.08
C LEU A 43 7.53 2.80 -16.02
N ALA A 44 8.27 3.92 -15.99
CA ALA A 44 8.07 5.02 -16.92
C ALA A 44 8.43 4.62 -18.36
N ARG A 45 9.58 3.98 -18.58
CA ARG A 45 10.05 3.56 -19.91
C ARG A 45 9.09 2.58 -20.59
N THR A 46 8.60 1.60 -19.84
CA THR A 46 7.76 0.51 -20.37
C THR A 46 6.29 0.91 -20.48
N SER A 47 5.86 1.99 -19.83
CA SER A 47 4.50 2.51 -19.95
C SER A 47 4.32 3.41 -21.18
N ARG A 48 3.18 3.27 -21.83
CA ARG A 48 2.71 4.10 -22.94
C ARG A 48 1.82 5.25 -22.45
N LYS A 49 1.09 5.08 -21.35
CA LYS A 49 0.09 6.08 -20.91
C LYS A 49 0.24 6.43 -19.44
N LEU A 50 0.09 5.46 -18.55
CA LEU A 50 -0.04 5.70 -17.11
C LEU A 50 1.00 4.96 -16.29
N VAL A 51 1.47 5.60 -15.23
CA VAL A 51 2.29 4.98 -14.18
C VAL A 51 1.58 5.21 -12.85
N PHE A 52 1.35 4.13 -12.11
CA PHE A 52 0.72 4.17 -10.79
C PHE A 52 1.66 3.63 -9.73
N VAL A 53 1.95 4.41 -8.69
CA VAL A 53 2.79 3.96 -7.58
C VAL A 53 2.07 4.22 -6.27
N ALA A 54 1.89 3.17 -5.47
CA ALA A 54 1.36 3.25 -4.11
C ALA A 54 2.38 2.72 -3.12
N MET A 55 2.67 3.49 -2.07
CA MET A 55 3.57 3.10 -1.00
C MET A 55 2.92 3.29 0.37
N PRO A 56 3.34 2.52 1.38
CA PRO A 56 2.87 2.70 2.75
C PRO A 56 3.02 4.14 3.21
N ASN A 57 2.00 4.61 3.90
CA ASN A 57 1.89 5.97 4.35
C ASN A 57 2.60 6.17 5.70
N ASN A 58 3.75 6.83 5.68
CA ASN A 58 4.52 7.11 6.88
C ASN A 58 3.89 8.17 7.83
N PHE A 59 2.75 8.76 7.47
CA PHE A 59 1.95 9.61 8.37
C PHE A 59 0.89 8.84 9.16
N GLN A 60 0.58 7.61 8.74
CA GLN A 60 -0.50 6.84 9.33
C GLN A 60 -0.13 6.38 10.75
N VAL A 61 -1.08 6.43 11.69
CA VAL A 61 -0.82 6.10 13.10
C VAL A 61 -0.34 4.65 13.28
N GLY A 62 -0.92 3.71 12.53
CA GLY A 62 -0.51 2.31 12.52
C GLY A 62 0.94 2.09 12.05
N TYR A 63 1.46 2.93 11.14
CA TYR A 63 2.85 2.88 10.68
C TYR A 63 3.80 3.10 11.85
N TRP A 64 3.51 4.10 12.69
CA TRP A 64 4.31 4.40 13.87
C TRP A 64 4.18 3.35 14.96
N LEU A 65 2.98 2.82 15.19
CA LEU A 65 2.80 1.68 16.10
C LEU A 65 3.60 0.47 15.61
N ARG A 66 3.55 0.19 14.31
CA ARG A 66 4.30 -0.90 13.69
C ARG A 66 5.80 -0.70 13.89
N LYS A 67 6.31 0.49 13.55
CA LYS A 67 7.72 0.86 13.65
C LYS A 67 8.25 0.86 15.07
N LEU A 68 7.49 1.38 16.03
CA LEU A 68 7.98 1.63 17.38
C LEU A 68 7.66 0.51 18.36
N VAL A 69 6.73 -0.41 18.06
CA VAL A 69 6.27 -1.40 19.03
C VAL A 69 6.22 -2.81 18.46
N ILE A 70 5.65 -2.99 17.26
CA ILE A 70 5.27 -4.32 16.75
C ILE A 70 6.40 -4.98 15.97
N ASP A 71 7.09 -4.24 15.11
CA ASP A 71 7.93 -4.78 14.04
C ASP A 71 9.22 -3.95 13.87
N ARG A 72 9.88 -3.63 14.98
CA ARG A 72 11.09 -2.79 15.00
C ARG A 72 12.19 -3.33 14.09
N GLU A 73 12.35 -4.65 14.05
CA GLU A 73 13.39 -5.33 13.28
C GLU A 73 13.23 -5.11 11.77
N PHE A 74 12.00 -5.09 11.27
CA PHE A 74 11.72 -4.76 9.87
C PHE A 74 12.32 -3.41 9.49
N PHE A 75 12.03 -2.36 10.27
CA PHE A 75 12.50 -1.00 9.98
C PHE A 75 14.00 -0.83 10.17
N ALA A 76 14.67 -1.73 10.91
CA ALA A 76 16.13 -1.73 11.01
C ALA A 76 16.81 -2.24 9.73
N HIS A 77 16.12 -3.03 8.90
CA HIS A 77 16.69 -3.66 7.71
C HIS A 77 16.14 -3.13 6.38
N HIS A 78 15.08 -2.33 6.41
CA HIS A 78 14.43 -1.80 5.20
C HIS A 78 14.62 -0.29 5.09
N ASP A 79 14.93 0.18 3.89
CA ASP A 79 15.09 1.62 3.62
C ASP A 79 13.73 2.31 3.57
N GLU A 80 13.34 2.88 4.70
CA GLU A 80 12.09 3.63 4.86
C GLU A 80 12.03 4.92 4.04
N SER A 81 13.13 5.39 3.46
CA SER A 81 13.11 6.56 2.55
C SER A 81 12.27 6.32 1.30
N TRP A 82 11.99 5.05 0.96
CA TRP A 82 11.06 4.68 -0.11
C TRP A 82 9.58 4.79 0.26
N THR A 83 9.25 5.17 1.50
CA THR A 83 7.89 5.60 1.88
C THR A 83 7.67 7.09 1.62
N ASP A 84 8.73 7.86 1.36
CA ASP A 84 8.60 9.27 0.99
C ASP A 84 8.05 9.42 -0.43
N ILE A 85 6.76 9.75 -0.52
CA ILE A 85 6.09 9.96 -1.80
C ILE A 85 6.70 11.13 -2.60
N GLY A 86 7.30 12.12 -1.93
CA GLY A 86 7.96 13.26 -2.57
C GLY A 86 9.25 12.84 -3.28
N ARG A 87 9.99 11.88 -2.72
CA ARG A 87 11.12 11.23 -3.40
C ARG A 87 10.66 10.50 -4.65
N ILE A 88 9.63 9.66 -4.54
CA ILE A 88 9.09 8.88 -5.67
C ILE A 88 8.62 9.79 -6.79
N ARG A 89 7.86 10.85 -6.45
CA ARG A 89 7.40 11.88 -7.38
C ARG A 89 8.56 12.46 -8.19
N ARG A 90 9.63 12.93 -7.52
CA ARG A 90 10.78 13.54 -8.19
C ARG A 90 11.45 12.58 -9.18
N ILE A 91 11.58 11.31 -8.81
CA ILE A 91 12.16 10.28 -9.70
C ILE A 91 11.27 10.06 -10.91
N LEU A 92 9.95 9.91 -10.73
CA LEU A 92 9.01 9.75 -11.84
C LEU A 92 9.03 10.98 -12.78
N GLU A 93 8.99 12.19 -12.22
CA GLU A 93 9.05 13.45 -12.98
C GLU A 93 10.37 13.59 -13.76
N ALA A 94 11.50 13.19 -13.17
CA ALA A 94 12.79 13.14 -13.85
C ALA A 94 12.83 12.13 -15.02
N ASN A 95 11.95 11.12 -15.00
CA ASN A 95 11.79 10.12 -16.06
C ASN A 95 10.62 10.43 -17.01
N GLY A 96 10.22 11.70 -17.13
CA GLY A 96 9.24 12.16 -18.13
C GLY A 96 7.78 11.86 -17.76
N VAL A 97 7.50 11.51 -16.50
CA VAL A 97 6.14 11.29 -16.02
C VAL A 97 5.57 12.58 -15.43
N GLN A 98 4.47 13.06 -15.99
CA GLN A 98 3.69 14.14 -15.41
C GLN A 98 2.74 13.58 -14.36
N ILE A 99 2.89 13.94 -13.09
CA ILE A 99 1.91 13.55 -12.07
C ILE A 99 0.59 14.30 -12.29
N ILE A 100 -0.48 13.54 -12.53
CA ILE A 100 -1.81 14.07 -12.81
C ILE A 100 -2.77 13.91 -11.63
N ASP A 101 -2.49 12.98 -10.72
CA ASP A 101 -3.27 12.82 -9.48
C ASP A 101 -2.41 12.24 -8.35
N GLN A 102 -2.80 12.54 -7.11
CA GLN A 102 -2.20 11.99 -5.89
C GLN A 102 -3.24 11.94 -4.78
N GLY A 103 -3.08 10.98 -3.88
CA GLY A 103 -4.00 10.86 -2.75
C GLY A 103 -3.63 9.72 -1.83
N VAL A 104 -4.68 9.13 -1.27
CA VAL A 104 -4.58 8.03 -0.32
C VAL A 104 -5.53 6.90 -0.71
N LEU A 105 -5.21 5.69 -0.28
CA LEU A 105 -6.03 4.49 -0.47
C LEU A 105 -6.08 3.71 0.85
N ASP A 106 -7.11 2.89 0.98
CA ASP A 106 -7.28 1.98 2.10
C ASP A 106 -7.30 2.76 3.42
N VAL A 107 -8.40 3.48 3.63
CA VAL A 107 -8.63 4.37 4.79
C VAL A 107 -9.65 3.77 5.75
N PRO A 108 -9.34 2.65 6.44
CA PRO A 108 -10.26 2.13 7.44
C PRO A 108 -10.27 3.03 8.68
N PRO A 109 -11.38 3.05 9.43
CA PRO A 109 -11.40 3.68 10.74
C PRO A 109 -10.39 3.00 11.66
N TRP A 110 -9.66 3.79 12.45
CA TRP A 110 -8.74 3.25 13.46
C TRP A 110 -9.50 2.91 14.76
N PRO A 111 -9.14 1.82 15.47
CA PRO A 111 -8.07 0.84 15.16
C PRO A 111 -8.39 -0.06 13.96
N ASP A 112 -7.36 -0.27 13.13
CA ASP A 112 -7.41 -0.98 11.84
C ASP A 112 -8.08 -2.35 11.94
N THR A 113 -8.79 -2.75 10.88
CA THR A 113 -9.49 -4.00 10.77
C THR A 113 -8.58 -5.22 10.59
N VAL A 114 -7.31 -5.06 10.22
CA VAL A 114 -6.42 -6.21 9.93
C VAL A 114 -5.62 -6.66 11.15
N MET A 115 -5.41 -5.78 12.14
CA MET A 115 -4.93 -6.15 13.47
C MET A 115 -6.06 -5.90 14.47
N PRO A 116 -6.74 -6.95 14.97
CA PRO A 116 -7.86 -6.75 15.87
C PRO A 116 -7.42 -5.85 17.04
N ALA A 117 -8.25 -4.87 17.40
CA ALA A 117 -7.93 -3.85 18.40
C ALA A 117 -7.40 -4.44 19.71
N ASN A 118 -7.84 -5.67 20.04
CA ASN A 118 -7.37 -6.43 21.19
C ASN A 118 -5.89 -6.84 21.12
N GLU A 119 -5.29 -7.06 19.95
CA GLU A 119 -3.91 -7.46 19.80
C GLU A 119 -3.01 -6.23 20.00
N VAL A 120 -3.47 -5.07 19.51
CA VAL A 120 -2.88 -3.76 19.81
C VAL A 120 -2.95 -3.49 21.31
N LEU A 121 -4.13 -3.66 21.94
CA LEU A 121 -4.30 -3.44 23.38
C LEU A 121 -3.48 -4.40 24.23
N LYS A 122 -3.41 -5.68 23.86
CA LYS A 122 -2.53 -6.69 24.50
C LYS A 122 -1.06 -6.30 24.43
N ARG A 123 -0.59 -5.86 23.25
CA ARG A 123 0.79 -5.37 23.05
C ARG A 123 1.07 -4.06 23.79
N LEU A 124 0.05 -3.26 24.08
CA LEU A 124 0.11 -2.04 24.91
C LEU A 124 -0.13 -2.30 26.41
N GLY A 125 -0.31 -3.56 26.83
CA GLY A 125 -0.49 -3.93 28.25
C GLY A 125 -1.91 -3.74 28.81
N ILE A 126 -2.89 -3.37 27.97
CA ILE A 126 -4.29 -3.17 28.36
C ILE A 126 -5.05 -4.49 28.16
N ARG A 127 -5.39 -5.17 29.26
CA ARG A 127 -6.20 -6.40 29.23
C ARG A 127 -7.65 -6.09 29.59
N SER A 128 -8.54 -6.06 28.59
CA SER A 128 -9.98 -5.94 28.79
C SER A 128 -10.71 -7.13 28.17
N LYS A 129 -11.41 -7.91 29.00
CA LYS A 129 -12.14 -9.12 28.57
C LYS A 129 -13.27 -8.81 27.56
N GLN A 130 -13.94 -7.67 27.69
CA GLN A 130 -15.01 -7.26 26.76
C GLN A 130 -14.48 -6.93 25.36
N LEU A 131 -13.28 -6.34 25.26
CA LEU A 131 -12.62 -6.02 23.98
C LEU A 131 -11.98 -7.26 23.33
N GLU A 132 -11.57 -8.26 24.14
CA GLU A 132 -11.10 -9.53 23.61
C GLU A 132 -12.22 -10.26 22.85
N GLU A 133 -13.41 -10.40 23.46
CA GLU A 133 -14.55 -11.09 22.85
C GLU A 133 -15.07 -10.42 21.57
N GLN A 134 -15.05 -9.09 21.49
CA GLN A 134 -15.54 -8.35 20.31
C GLN A 134 -14.62 -8.45 19.07
N PHE A 135 -13.36 -8.81 19.25
CA PHE A 135 -12.33 -8.77 18.19
C PHE A 135 -11.49 -10.06 18.04
N THR A 136 -11.79 -11.17 18.73
CA THR A 136 -11.04 -12.46 18.59
C THR A 136 -11.86 -13.63 18.01
N GLY A 137 -13.12 -13.44 17.62
CA GLY A 137 -13.96 -14.54 17.12
C GLY A 137 -13.68 -14.94 15.66
N ASP A 138 -14.15 -16.13 15.27
CA ASP A 138 -14.14 -16.68 13.89
C ASP A 138 -14.69 -15.71 12.81
N GLY A 139 -15.40 -14.64 13.21
CA GLY A 139 -15.89 -13.56 12.34
C GLY A 139 -14.85 -12.53 11.90
N TRP A 140 -13.58 -12.62 12.35
CA TRP A 140 -12.48 -11.72 11.98
C TRP A 140 -11.44 -12.39 11.06
N ARG A 141 -11.84 -13.41 10.31
CA ARG A 141 -11.04 -13.92 9.19
C ARG A 141 -11.44 -13.20 7.90
N TRP A 142 -10.43 -12.68 7.19
CA TRP A 142 -10.58 -11.98 5.93
C TRP A 142 -9.74 -12.73 4.90
N SER A 143 -10.39 -13.37 3.93
CA SER A 143 -9.68 -14.06 2.85
C SER A 143 -10.26 -13.65 1.51
N THR A 144 -9.55 -12.75 0.82
CA THR A 144 -9.90 -12.36 -0.54
C THR A 144 -9.95 -13.57 -1.47
N MET A 145 -9.10 -14.58 -1.24
CA MET A 145 -9.14 -15.84 -1.99
C MET A 145 -10.43 -16.62 -1.71
N ALA A 146 -10.86 -16.74 -0.45
CA ALA A 146 -12.10 -17.42 -0.11
C ALA A 146 -13.31 -16.72 -0.75
N TYR A 147 -13.33 -15.39 -0.79
CA TYR A 147 -14.35 -14.62 -1.51
C TYR A 147 -14.35 -14.95 -3.02
N TYR A 148 -13.19 -14.94 -3.69
CA TYR A 148 -13.12 -15.28 -5.12
C TYR A 148 -13.48 -16.74 -5.42
N LEU A 149 -13.29 -17.65 -4.45
CA LEU A 149 -13.72 -19.04 -4.54
C LEU A 149 -15.21 -19.25 -4.17
N GLY A 150 -15.94 -18.18 -3.83
CA GLY A 150 -17.35 -18.24 -3.43
C GLY A 150 -17.60 -18.81 -2.03
N GLN A 151 -16.55 -18.97 -1.22
CA GLN A 151 -16.62 -19.56 0.13
C GLN A 151 -17.02 -18.54 1.20
N GLU A 152 -16.77 -17.25 0.96
CA GLU A 152 -17.14 -16.15 1.86
C GLU A 152 -17.83 -15.02 1.06
N PRO A 153 -19.02 -15.25 0.47
CA PRO A 153 -19.66 -14.31 -0.45
C PRO A 153 -20.06 -12.97 0.21
N ASP A 154 -20.24 -12.96 1.53
CA ASP A 154 -20.57 -11.80 2.34
C ASP A 154 -19.35 -10.93 2.71
N LEU A 155 -18.12 -11.37 2.36
CA LEU A 155 -16.89 -10.64 2.69
C LEU A 155 -16.94 -9.20 2.16
N TYR A 156 -17.43 -9.01 0.93
CA TYR A 156 -17.56 -7.67 0.36
C TYR A 156 -18.41 -6.77 1.25
N GLU A 157 -19.62 -7.19 1.60
CA GLU A 157 -20.52 -6.39 2.44
C GLU A 157 -19.91 -6.09 3.82
N ARG A 158 -19.22 -7.07 4.42
CA ARG A 158 -18.50 -6.90 5.69
C ARG A 158 -17.40 -5.84 5.59
N VAL A 159 -16.57 -5.89 4.54
CA VAL A 159 -15.52 -4.89 4.29
C VAL A 159 -16.13 -3.51 4.05
N MET A 160 -17.20 -3.44 3.25
CA MET A 160 -17.82 -2.18 2.87
C MET A 160 -18.48 -1.43 4.03
N LYS A 161 -18.82 -2.09 5.14
CA LYS A 161 -19.26 -1.43 6.38
C LYS A 161 -18.19 -0.49 6.95
N TYR A 162 -16.91 -0.77 6.70
CA TYR A 162 -15.78 0.03 7.20
C TYR A 162 -15.28 1.06 6.18
N ALA A 163 -15.77 1.02 4.94
CA ALA A 163 -15.35 1.93 3.87
C ALA A 163 -15.97 3.34 3.98
N TRP A 164 -16.72 3.65 5.05
CA TRP A 164 -17.36 4.96 5.20
C TRP A 164 -16.34 6.10 5.28
N LEU A 165 -15.18 5.87 5.91
CA LEU A 165 -14.13 6.87 6.04
C LEU A 165 -13.38 7.06 4.72
N ASP A 166 -13.13 5.97 4.01
CA ASP A 166 -12.61 5.96 2.64
C ASP A 166 -13.53 6.77 1.69
N ARG A 167 -14.84 6.60 1.82
CA ARG A 167 -15.87 7.31 1.04
C ARG A 167 -16.21 8.72 1.52
N ALA A 168 -15.75 9.13 2.70
CA ALA A 168 -16.08 10.44 3.24
C ALA A 168 -15.56 11.56 2.30
N PRO A 169 -16.32 12.64 2.06
CA PRO A 169 -15.90 13.74 1.17
C PRO A 169 -14.88 14.67 1.87
N LEU A 170 -13.82 14.10 2.42
CA LEU A 170 -12.74 14.80 3.11
C LEU A 170 -11.53 14.93 2.17
N PRO A 171 -10.77 16.05 2.25
CA PRO A 171 -9.47 16.16 1.60
C PRO A 171 -8.58 14.97 1.98
N TRP A 172 -7.85 14.41 1.02
CA TRP A 172 -7.01 13.22 1.24
C TRP A 172 -5.92 13.46 2.30
N GLN A 173 -5.48 14.71 2.48
CA GLN A 173 -4.50 15.10 3.49
C GLN A 173 -5.02 14.81 4.91
N VAL A 174 -6.32 14.99 5.13
CA VAL A 174 -6.96 14.65 6.41
C VAL A 174 -7.03 13.12 6.53
N LYS A 175 -7.46 12.45 5.46
CA LYS A 175 -7.53 10.98 5.41
C LYS A 175 -6.17 10.30 5.59
N ALA A 176 -5.06 10.97 5.27
CA ALA A 176 -3.70 10.45 5.42
C ALA A 176 -3.32 10.09 6.87
N ILE A 177 -4.08 10.54 7.87
CA ILE A 177 -3.85 10.09 9.26
C ILE A 177 -4.23 8.61 9.43
N TRP A 178 -5.22 8.14 8.66
CA TRP A 178 -5.77 6.79 8.74
C TRP A 178 -5.35 5.89 7.59
N ALA A 179 -5.11 6.48 6.41
CA ALA A 179 -4.87 5.73 5.19
C ALA A 179 -3.58 4.91 5.24
N HIS A 180 -3.66 3.63 4.87
CA HIS A 180 -2.48 2.76 4.83
C HIS A 180 -1.50 3.12 3.73
N HIS A 181 -1.99 3.65 2.60
CA HIS A 181 -1.15 3.93 1.44
C HIS A 181 -1.35 5.36 0.94
N ARG A 182 -0.26 5.95 0.44
CA ARG A 182 -0.29 7.13 -0.41
C ARG A 182 0.01 6.70 -1.84
N TYR A 183 -0.65 7.33 -2.81
CA TYR A 183 -0.43 7.02 -4.22
C TYR A 183 -0.06 8.25 -5.06
N LEU A 184 0.61 7.95 -6.17
CA LEU A 184 0.83 8.85 -7.30
C LEU A 184 0.28 8.19 -8.56
N LEU A 185 -0.47 8.95 -9.34
CA LEU A 185 -0.85 8.60 -10.70
C LEU A 185 -0.23 9.61 -11.65
N GLY A 186 0.57 9.10 -12.57
CA GLY A 186 1.28 9.89 -13.56
C GLY A 186 0.94 9.50 -14.99
N ARG A 187 1.06 10.46 -15.89
CA ARG A 187 0.97 10.29 -17.34
C ARG A 187 2.36 10.37 -17.96
N VAL A 188 2.73 9.39 -18.78
CA VAL A 188 3.99 9.44 -19.55
C VAL A 188 3.84 10.48 -20.66
N ARG A 189 4.76 11.44 -20.74
CA ARG A 189 4.78 12.42 -21.84
C ARG A 189 5.20 11.73 -23.14
N GLU A 190 4.52 12.07 -24.23
CA GLU A 190 4.80 11.56 -25.57
C GLU A 190 6.18 11.97 -26.10
#